data_AF-A0AB34HGM0-F1
#
_entry.id   AF-A0AB34HGM0-F1
#
_cell.length_a   1.000
_cell.length_b   1.000
_cell.length_c   1.000
_cell.angle_alpha   90.00
_cell.angle_beta   90.00
_cell.angle_gamma   90.00
#
_symmetry.space_group_name_H-M   'P 1'
#
loop_
_entity.id
_entity.type
_entity.pdbx_description
1 polymer ?
#
loop_
_entity_poly.entity_id
_entity_poly.type
_entity_poly.pdbx_seq_one_letter_code
_entity_poly.pdbx_strand_id
1 'polypeptide(L)'
;MLTLATQPPHTLQPLESATQLPSATGTNEHHFWRLTPYYQSTLSSQIRQNYSTEVEVAVNRLVNLHLQALYTYLSQGFYFDCDDGALQSVGHFFRELAKEKR
;
A
#
# COMPACT_ATOMS: atom_id res chain seq x y z
N MET A 1 1.23 -48.99 6.29
CA MET A 1 1.72 -48.80 4.91
C MET A 1 1.14 -47.48 4.39
N LEU A 2 1.73 -46.35 4.75
CA LEU A 2 2.81 -45.62 4.07
C LEU A 2 2.28 -44.56 3.07
N THR A 3 2.24 -43.33 3.59
CA THR A 3 2.67 -42.06 2.96
C THR A 3 1.88 -41.51 1.76
N LEU A 4 1.04 -40.51 2.01
CA LEU A 4 0.61 -39.52 1.02
C LEU A 4 1.85 -38.75 0.55
N ALA A 5 2.26 -38.95 -0.70
CA ALA A 5 3.38 -38.24 -1.31
C ALA A 5 3.00 -36.76 -1.52
N THR A 6 3.53 -35.88 -0.67
CA THR A 6 3.52 -34.44 -0.90
C THR A 6 4.49 -34.13 -2.03
N GLN A 7 3.97 -33.69 -3.17
CA GLN A 7 4.77 -33.26 -4.30
C GLN A 7 5.45 -31.92 -3.95
N PRO A 8 6.79 -31.78 -4.07
CA PRO A 8 7.46 -30.53 -3.78
C PRO A 8 7.13 -29.48 -4.85
N PRO A 9 7.13 -28.18 -4.50
CA PRO A 9 6.85 -27.12 -5.44
C PRO A 9 7.90 -27.10 -6.55
N HIS A 10 7.45 -27.11 -7.81
CA HIS A 10 8.33 -26.98 -8.96
C HIS A 10 9.12 -25.68 -8.85
N THR A 11 10.42 -25.81 -8.66
CA THR A 11 11.38 -24.71 -8.68
C THR A 11 11.34 -24.10 -10.08
N LEU A 12 10.80 -22.89 -10.21
CA LEU A 12 10.96 -22.11 -11.44
C LEU A 12 12.44 -21.76 -11.56
N GLN A 13 13.15 -22.50 -12.41
CA GLN A 13 14.50 -22.14 -12.80
C GLN A 13 14.47 -20.81 -13.57
N PRO A 14 15.41 -19.89 -13.34
CA PRO A 14 15.55 -18.71 -14.19
C PRO A 14 15.77 -19.17 -15.64
N LEU A 15 14.98 -18.62 -16.57
CA LEU A 15 15.20 -18.79 -18.00
C LEU A 15 16.52 -18.09 -18.36
N GLU A 16 17.56 -18.89 -18.55
CA GLU A 16 18.89 -18.45 -18.98
C GLU A 16 18.80 -17.60 -20.25
N SER A 17 19.59 -16.52 -20.24
CA SER A 17 19.64 -15.47 -21.25
C SER A 17 19.87 -15.98 -22.67
N ALA A 18 19.06 -15.48 -23.61
CA ALA A 18 19.42 -15.41 -25.01
C ALA A 18 19.03 -14.04 -25.58
N THR A 19 19.75 -12.99 -25.17
CA THR A 19 19.76 -11.74 -25.94
C THR A 19 21.03 -11.73 -26.76
N GLN A 20 20.92 -12.13 -28.04
CA GLN A 20 21.98 -11.90 -29.02
C GLN A 20 22.17 -10.39 -29.19
N LEU A 21 23.33 -9.89 -28.78
CA LEU A 21 23.80 -8.54 -29.05
C LEU A 21 24.28 -8.45 -30.51
N PRO A 22 23.82 -7.48 -31.31
CA PRO A 22 24.49 -7.17 -32.57
C PRO A 22 25.83 -6.50 -32.26
N SER A 23 26.90 -7.07 -32.80
CA SER A 23 28.23 -6.45 -32.85
C SER A 23 28.17 -5.16 -33.66
N ALA A 24 28.34 -4.02 -33.01
CA ALA A 24 28.63 -2.76 -33.67
C ALA A 24 29.75 -2.04 -32.91
N THR A 25 30.99 -2.32 -33.33
CA THR A 25 32.17 -1.50 -33.04
C THR A 25 31.96 -0.13 -33.67
N GLY A 26 31.97 0.94 -32.87
CA GLY A 26 31.95 2.31 -33.40
C GLY A 26 31.58 3.37 -32.39
N THR A 27 32.50 3.64 -31.46
CA THR A 27 32.67 4.92 -30.74
C THR A 27 31.39 5.72 -30.46
N ASN A 28 30.58 5.28 -29.50
CA ASN A 28 29.51 6.14 -28.98
C ASN A 28 29.29 6.00 -27.47
N GLU A 29 30.39 5.76 -26.75
CA GLU A 29 30.45 5.67 -25.28
C GLU A 29 30.05 6.99 -24.58
N HIS A 30 29.98 8.12 -25.28
CA HIS A 30 29.54 9.41 -24.70
C HIS A 30 28.08 9.78 -25.00
N HIS A 31 27.40 9.00 -25.83
CA HIS A 31 26.03 9.29 -26.25
C HIS A 31 25.05 8.22 -25.76
N PHE A 32 25.55 7.05 -25.39
CA PHE A 32 24.78 5.97 -24.74
C PHE A 32 24.35 6.34 -23.31
N TRP A 33 25.18 7.07 -22.56
CA TRP A 33 24.85 7.54 -21.20
C TRP A 33 24.01 8.82 -21.14
N ARG A 34 23.61 9.41 -22.28
CA ARG A 34 22.84 10.67 -22.33
C ARG A 34 21.32 10.51 -22.28
N LEU A 35 20.80 9.28 -22.24
CA LEU A 35 19.35 9.01 -22.30
C LEU A 35 18.70 8.65 -20.96
N THR A 36 19.41 8.74 -19.84
CA THR A 36 18.77 8.60 -18.52
C THR A 36 18.60 9.96 -17.83
N PRO A 37 17.62 10.77 -18.27
CA PRO A 37 16.76 11.42 -17.29
C PRO A 37 15.27 11.07 -17.48
N TYR A 38 14.90 10.18 -18.41
CA TYR A 38 13.51 9.97 -18.82
C TYR A 38 12.78 8.76 -18.21
N TYR A 39 13.35 8.07 -17.22
CA TYR A 39 12.64 7.00 -16.48
C TYR A 39 12.86 7.01 -14.96
N GLN A 40 13.50 8.04 -14.41
CA GLN A 40 13.37 8.35 -12.98
C GLN A 40 12.20 9.31 -12.83
N SER A 41 10.99 8.86 -13.20
CA SER A 41 9.81 9.40 -12.55
C SER A 41 9.84 8.83 -11.13
N THR A 42 10.63 9.46 -10.27
CA THR A 42 10.32 9.45 -8.83
C THR A 42 8.83 9.72 -8.74
N LEU A 43 8.05 8.76 -8.22
CA LEU A 43 6.60 8.81 -8.01
C LEU A 43 6.19 9.92 -7.01
N SER A 44 6.89 11.05 -7.01
CA SER A 44 6.57 12.23 -6.25
C SER A 44 5.53 13.03 -7.02
N SER A 45 4.50 13.45 -6.29
CA SER A 45 3.45 14.32 -6.82
C SER A 45 4.04 15.61 -7.41
N GLN A 46 3.58 16.01 -8.60
CA GLN A 46 4.00 17.24 -9.28
C GLN A 46 3.57 18.52 -8.54
N ILE A 47 2.58 18.42 -7.63
CA ILE A 47 2.06 19.56 -6.85
C ILE A 47 2.69 19.68 -5.46
N ARG A 48 3.63 18.80 -5.09
CA ARG A 48 4.21 18.73 -3.75
C ARG A 48 5.14 19.92 -3.51
N GLN A 49 4.72 20.87 -2.67
CA GLN A 49 5.53 22.03 -2.27
C GLN A 49 5.74 22.04 -0.75
N ASN A 50 7.00 22.15 -0.31
CA ASN A 50 7.37 22.22 1.12
C ASN A 50 6.84 21.07 2.01
N TYR A 51 6.48 19.93 1.42
CA TYR A 51 6.09 18.73 2.14
C TYR A 51 7.34 17.87 2.31
N SER A 52 7.69 17.47 3.54
CA SER A 52 8.79 16.54 3.76
C SER A 52 8.27 15.10 3.84
N THR A 53 9.14 14.13 3.58
CA THR A 53 8.77 12.72 3.68
C THR A 53 8.38 12.33 5.11
N GLU A 54 8.96 12.99 6.12
CA GLU A 54 8.60 12.79 7.51
C GLU A 54 7.16 13.24 7.81
N VAL A 55 6.76 14.41 7.30
CA VAL A 55 5.38 14.90 7.41
C VAL A 55 4.43 13.96 6.68
N GLU A 56 4.81 13.47 5.50
CA GLU A 56 4.03 12.49 4.74
C GLU A 56 3.75 11.21 5.51
N VAL A 57 4.78 10.65 6.14
CA VAL A 57 4.67 9.46 6.99
C VAL A 57 3.80 9.76 8.22
N ALA A 58 3.97 10.92 8.86
CA ALA A 58 3.20 11.30 10.04
C ALA A 58 1.70 11.46 9.73
N VAL A 59 1.36 12.14 8.62
CA VAL A 59 -0.02 12.30 8.15
C VAL A 59 -0.63 10.94 7.83
N ASN A 60 0.09 10.07 7.10
CA ASN A 60 -0.42 8.75 6.76
C ASN A 60 -0.67 7.89 8.03
N ARG A 61 0.22 7.96 9.02
CA ARG A 61 0.02 7.30 10.32
C ARG A 61 -1.22 7.83 11.03
N LEU A 62 -1.40 9.16 11.07
CA LEU A 62 -2.55 9.79 11.72
C LEU A 62 -3.87 9.40 11.03
N VAL A 63 -3.92 9.45 9.70
CA VAL A 63 -5.10 9.05 8.92
C VAL A 63 -5.46 7.60 9.20
N ASN A 64 -4.48 6.69 9.22
CA ASN A 64 -4.74 5.28 9.53
C ASN A 64 -5.26 5.08 10.97
N LEU A 65 -4.71 5.79 11.94
CA LEU A 65 -5.20 5.74 13.33
C LEU A 65 -6.64 6.25 13.45
N HIS A 66 -6.97 7.36 12.79
CA HIS A 66 -8.33 7.90 12.75
C HIS A 66 -9.31 6.94 12.07
N LEU A 67 -8.92 6.35 10.93
CA LEU A 67 -9.73 5.37 10.21
C LEU A 67 -10.00 4.13 11.05
N GLN A 68 -8.98 3.63 11.76
CA GLN A 68 -9.15 2.49 12.66
C GLN A 68 -10.12 2.81 13.80
N ALA A 69 -9.95 3.96 14.46
CA ALA A 69 -10.87 4.40 15.52
C ALA A 69 -12.30 4.60 15.01
N LEU A 70 -12.46 5.22 13.83
CA LEU A 70 -13.74 5.40 13.17
C LEU A 70 -14.43 4.05 12.90
N TYR A 71 -13.71 3.07 12.38
CA TYR A 71 -14.26 1.73 12.13
C TYR A 71 -14.71 1.06 13.44
N THR A 72 -13.90 1.15 14.49
CA THR A 72 -14.27 0.63 15.81
C THR A 72 -15.54 1.29 16.33
N TYR A 73 -15.63 2.63 16.33
CA TYR A 73 -16.83 3.33 16.81
C TYR A 73 -18.07 3.06 15.97
N LEU A 74 -17.95 2.99 14.65
CA LEU A 74 -19.07 2.63 13.78
C LEU A 74 -19.56 1.20 14.05
N SER A 75 -18.64 0.24 14.22
CA SER A 75 -19.02 -1.14 14.57
C SER A 75 -19.72 -1.22 15.93
N GLN A 76 -19.24 -0.47 16.92
CA GLN A 76 -19.81 -0.45 18.26
C GLN A 76 -21.18 0.24 18.28
N GLY A 77 -21.35 1.33 17.53
CA GLY A 77 -22.62 2.01 17.34
C GLY A 77 -23.66 1.09 16.71
N PHE A 78 -23.32 0.41 15.62
CA PHE A 78 -24.21 -0.52 14.94
C PHE A 78 -24.58 -1.73 15.82
N TYR A 79 -23.62 -2.26 16.60
CA TYR A 79 -23.89 -3.37 17.51
C TYR A 79 -24.95 -3.01 18.57
N PHE A 80 -24.87 -1.81 19.16
CA PHE A 80 -25.82 -1.36 20.18
C PHE A 80 -27.11 -0.77 19.63
N ASP A 81 -27.13 -0.32 18.37
CA ASP A 81 -28.35 0.13 17.70
C ASP A 81 -29.28 -1.04 17.31
N CYS A 82 -28.73 -2.25 17.14
CA CYS A 82 -29.49 -3.46 16.79
C CYS A 82 -30.04 -4.23 18.00
N ASP A 83 -29.60 -3.90 19.23
CA ASP A 83 -30.05 -4.58 20.44
C ASP A 83 -31.25 -3.82 21.03
N ASP A 84 -32.43 -4.45 21.07
CA ASP A 84 -33.73 -3.80 21.29
C ASP A 84 -34.06 -3.54 22.78
N GLY A 85 -33.04 -3.19 23.58
CA GLY A 85 -33.18 -3.04 25.02
C GLY A 85 -32.13 -2.14 25.64
N ALA A 86 -32.57 -0.98 26.15
CA ALA A 86 -31.83 -0.08 27.06
C ALA A 86 -30.49 0.53 26.59
N LEU A 87 -29.86 0.04 25.51
CA LEU A 87 -28.51 0.43 25.07
C LEU A 87 -28.48 1.31 23.81
N GLN A 88 -29.64 1.70 23.27
CA GLN A 88 -29.73 2.61 22.12
C GLN A 88 -29.02 3.96 22.38
N SER A 89 -29.01 4.44 23.62
CA SER A 89 -28.27 5.65 24.02
C SER A 89 -26.75 5.48 23.87
N VAL A 90 -26.24 4.26 24.07
CA VAL A 90 -24.84 3.90 23.89
C VAL A 90 -24.50 3.79 22.40
N GLY A 91 -25.39 3.22 21.59
CA GLY A 91 -25.26 3.24 20.12
C GLY A 91 -25.15 4.66 19.55
N HIS A 92 -26.04 5.55 20.00
CA HIS A 92 -25.98 6.97 19.66
C HIS A 92 -24.66 7.64 20.09
N PHE A 93 -24.16 7.35 21.29
CA PHE A 93 -22.87 7.88 21.76
C PHE A 93 -21.70 7.49 20.82
N PHE A 94 -21.60 6.22 20.44
CA PHE A 94 -20.56 5.76 19.52
C PHE A 94 -20.71 6.35 18.12
N ARG A 95 -21.94 6.62 17.68
CA ARG A 95 -22.20 7.33 16.42
C ARG A 95 -21.72 8.78 16.45
N GLU A 96 -21.88 9.49 17.56
CA GLU A 96 -21.33 10.84 17.71
C GLU A 96 -19.80 10.84 17.77
N LEU A 97 -19.19 9.87 18.47
CA LEU A 97 -17.73 9.69 18.45
C LEU A 97 -17.21 9.40 17.05
N ALA A 98 -17.91 8.58 16.26
CA ALA A 98 -17.56 8.33 14.87
C ALA A 98 -17.61 9.61 14.01
N LYS A 99 -18.59 10.50 14.22
CA LYS A 99 -18.65 11.78 13.51
C LYS A 99 -17.47 12.70 13.84
N GLU A 100 -16.99 12.68 15.07
CA GLU A 100 -15.82 13.47 15.48
C GLU A 100 -14.52 12.99 14.82
N LYS A 101 -14.41 11.70 14.49
CA LYS A 101 -13.21 11.11 13.88
C LYS A 101 -13.19 11.14 12.35
N ARG A 102 -14.23 11.70 11.70
CA ARG A 102 -14.37 11.82 10.26
C ARG A 102 -13.88 13.17 9.74
#